data_AF-A0A4Q6AJ49-F1
#
_entry.id   AF-A0A4Q6AJ49-F1
#
_cell.length_a   1.000
_cell.length_b   1.000
_cell.length_c   1.000
_cell.angle_alpha   90.00
_cell.angle_beta   90.00
_cell.angle_gamma   90.00
#
_symmetry.space_group_name_H-M   'P 1'
#
loop_
_entity.id
_entity.type
_entity.pdbx_description
1 polymer ?
#
loop_
_entity_poly.entity_id
_entity_poly.type
_entity_poly.pdbx_seq_one_letter_code
_entity_poly.pdbx_strand_id
1 'polypeptide(L)'
;MNFNLSQIPERLQKPRKAGLTMVMDKGLSTEEAKNFLSVSHPHVDIVKLGFGTSFVTPNLREKLEVYRSYDLPIYFGGTLFEAFLIRNQFEDYISVCKEFGVSYMEVSDGSIDIPHAEKCGYIEKLTQHGIVLSEVGSKDAAHIIPPYKWIELMRAELSAGATYVIAEAREAG
;
A
#
# COMPACT_ATOMS: atom_id res chain seq x y z
N MET A 1 -6.83 -12.09 -24.29
CA MET A 1 -7.06 -13.53 -23.98
C MET A 1 -6.83 -14.31 -25.27
N ASN A 2 -6.18 -15.47 -25.20
CA ASN A 2 -5.69 -16.17 -26.40
C ASN A 2 -6.72 -17.14 -27.01
N PHE A 3 -7.77 -17.48 -26.26
CA PHE A 3 -8.85 -18.39 -26.67
C PHE A 3 -10.17 -17.92 -26.05
N ASN A 4 -11.28 -18.36 -26.62
CA ASN A 4 -12.62 -18.00 -26.16
C ASN A 4 -13.11 -18.96 -25.06
N LEU A 5 -13.56 -18.41 -23.94
CA LEU A 5 -14.28 -19.15 -22.90
C LEU A 5 -15.63 -18.46 -22.69
N SER A 6 -16.72 -19.23 -22.75
CA SER A 6 -18.05 -18.71 -22.43
C SER A 6 -18.20 -18.46 -20.93
N GLN A 7 -19.09 -17.52 -20.55
CA GLN A 7 -19.46 -17.25 -19.15
C GLN A 7 -18.32 -16.73 -18.25
N ILE A 8 -17.31 -16.08 -18.84
CA ILE A 8 -16.29 -15.37 -18.07
C ILE A 8 -16.87 -14.04 -17.56
N PRO A 9 -16.74 -13.71 -16.25
CA PRO A 9 -17.16 -12.42 -15.73
C PRO A 9 -16.45 -11.25 -16.42
N GLU A 10 -17.18 -10.15 -16.63
CA GLU A 10 -16.58 -8.92 -17.13
C GLU A 10 -15.61 -8.35 -16.10
N ARG A 11 -14.43 -7.92 -16.56
CA ARG A 11 -13.44 -7.20 -15.76
C ARG A 11 -13.26 -5.80 -16.31
N LEU A 12 -13.25 -4.82 -15.42
CA LEU A 12 -12.95 -3.44 -15.79
C LEU A 12 -11.56 -3.33 -16.45
N GLN A 13 -11.44 -2.46 -17.46
CA GLN A 13 -10.17 -2.13 -18.07
C GLN A 13 -9.41 -1.11 -17.23
N LYS A 14 -8.09 -1.03 -17.44
CA LYS A 14 -7.25 0.00 -16.81
C LYS A 14 -7.51 1.38 -17.43
N PRO A 15 -7.36 2.49 -16.68
CA PRO A 15 -7.11 2.56 -15.23
C PRO A 15 -8.38 2.18 -14.43
N ARG A 16 -8.24 1.23 -13.51
CA ARG A 16 -9.38 0.70 -12.73
C ARG A 16 -9.69 1.59 -11.54
N LYS A 17 -10.97 1.68 -11.18
CA LYS A 17 -11.45 2.33 -9.94
C LYS A 17 -12.14 1.36 -8.97
N ALA A 18 -12.36 0.12 -9.41
CA ALA A 18 -12.93 -0.98 -8.63
C ALA A 18 -12.39 -2.31 -9.16
N GLY A 19 -12.45 -3.38 -8.35
CA GLY A 19 -11.85 -4.66 -8.70
C GLY A 19 -10.32 -4.56 -8.84
N LEU A 20 -9.70 -3.74 -7.98
CA LEU A 20 -8.27 -3.47 -7.97
C LEU A 20 -7.48 -4.69 -7.51
N THR A 21 -6.31 -4.87 -8.08
CA THR A 21 -5.32 -5.85 -7.63
C THR A 21 -4.07 -5.10 -7.16
N MET A 22 -3.87 -5.03 -5.85
CA MET A 22 -2.62 -4.61 -5.25
C MET A 22 -1.72 -5.85 -5.08
N VAL A 23 -0.48 -5.78 -5.56
CA VAL A 23 0.51 -6.86 -5.41
C VAL A 23 1.61 -6.42 -4.46
N MET A 24 1.94 -7.29 -3.51
CA MET A 24 3.04 -7.09 -2.59
C MET A 24 4.33 -7.67 -3.15
N ASP A 25 5.30 -6.80 -3.45
CA ASP A 25 6.69 -7.17 -3.70
C ASP A 25 7.42 -7.25 -2.36
N LYS A 26 7.85 -8.47 -1.99
CA LYS A 26 8.53 -8.76 -0.72
C LYS A 26 10.06 -8.80 -0.84
N GLY A 27 10.62 -8.36 -1.96
CA GLY A 27 12.06 -8.45 -2.23
C GLY A 27 12.39 -9.07 -3.58
N LEU A 28 11.52 -8.92 -4.58
CA LEU A 28 11.89 -9.22 -5.97
C LEU A 28 13.10 -8.36 -6.36
N SER A 29 14.05 -9.00 -7.04
CA SER A 29 15.11 -8.31 -7.76
C SER A 29 14.53 -7.45 -8.90
N THR A 30 15.34 -6.53 -9.41
CA THR A 30 14.94 -5.69 -10.56
C THR A 30 14.57 -6.52 -11.79
N GLU A 31 15.27 -7.63 -12.05
CA GLU A 31 14.95 -8.53 -13.17
C GLU A 31 13.69 -9.36 -12.92
N GLU A 32 13.48 -9.83 -11.68
CA GLU A 32 12.23 -10.51 -11.34
C GLU A 32 11.02 -9.58 -11.44
N ALA A 33 11.16 -8.30 -11.10
CA ALA A 33 10.11 -7.30 -11.30
C ALA A 33 9.77 -7.15 -12.80
N LYS A 34 10.77 -7.12 -13.69
CA LYS A 34 10.55 -7.10 -15.14
C LYS A 34 9.84 -8.37 -15.62
N ASN A 35 10.30 -9.53 -15.18
CA ASN A 35 9.71 -10.82 -15.52
C ASN A 35 8.26 -10.92 -15.05
N PHE A 36 7.99 -10.49 -13.81
CA PHE A 36 6.65 -10.40 -13.25
C PHE A 36 5.74 -9.56 -14.15
N LEU A 37 6.13 -8.32 -14.45
CA LEU A 37 5.30 -7.40 -15.23
C LEU A 37 5.10 -7.84 -16.68
N SER A 38 6.06 -8.55 -17.28
CA SER A 38 5.98 -9.02 -18.66
C SER A 38 4.73 -9.87 -18.96
N VAL A 39 4.19 -10.54 -17.92
CA VAL A 39 2.99 -11.38 -18.03
C VAL A 39 1.83 -10.85 -17.19
N SER A 40 2.09 -10.23 -16.03
CA SER A 40 1.05 -9.91 -15.05
C SER A 40 0.50 -8.49 -15.21
N HIS A 41 1.18 -7.59 -15.93
CA HIS A 41 0.80 -6.18 -15.99
C HIS A 41 -0.69 -5.93 -16.26
N PRO A 42 -1.38 -6.62 -17.19
CA PRO A 42 -2.81 -6.39 -17.42
C PRO A 42 -3.71 -6.60 -16.18
N HIS A 43 -3.22 -7.33 -15.18
CA HIS A 43 -3.96 -7.76 -14.00
C HIS A 43 -3.51 -7.09 -12.70
N VAL A 44 -2.48 -6.25 -12.72
CA VAL A 44 -1.91 -5.57 -11.53
C VAL A 44 -2.27 -4.10 -11.60
N ASP A 45 -2.76 -3.50 -10.53
CA ASP A 45 -3.16 -2.09 -10.50
C ASP A 45 -2.25 -1.23 -9.62
N ILE A 46 -1.70 -1.79 -8.53
CA ILE A 46 -0.83 -1.08 -7.57
C ILE A 46 0.22 -2.05 -7.05
N VAL A 47 1.44 -1.58 -6.77
CA VAL A 47 2.49 -2.39 -6.13
C VAL A 47 2.84 -1.84 -4.74
N LYS A 48 2.77 -2.69 -3.72
CA LYS A 48 3.32 -2.43 -2.39
C LYS A 48 4.73 -3.01 -2.31
N LEU A 49 5.75 -2.20 -1.98
CA LEU A 49 7.00 -2.75 -1.47
C LEU A 49 6.79 -3.11 0.01
N GLY A 50 6.72 -4.40 0.31
CA GLY A 50 6.25 -4.92 1.59
C GLY A 50 7.08 -4.43 2.77
N PHE A 51 6.41 -4.16 3.90
CA PHE A 51 7.03 -3.83 5.18
C PHE A 51 8.06 -2.69 5.05
N GLY A 52 9.34 -2.95 5.38
CA GLY A 52 10.48 -2.05 5.15
C GLY A 52 11.44 -2.53 4.05
N THR A 53 10.99 -3.35 3.10
CA THR A 53 11.86 -3.92 2.05
C THR A 53 12.51 -2.86 1.16
N SER A 54 11.86 -1.70 0.99
CA SER A 54 12.46 -0.58 0.26
C SER A 54 13.76 -0.07 0.91
N PHE A 55 13.86 -0.09 2.24
CA PHE A 55 15.06 0.34 2.97
C PHE A 55 16.28 -0.56 2.69
N VAL A 56 16.06 -1.87 2.48
CA VAL A 56 17.13 -2.86 2.28
C VAL A 56 17.35 -3.23 0.81
N THR A 57 16.60 -2.65 -0.13
CA THR A 57 16.75 -2.93 -1.56
C THR A 57 17.91 -2.08 -2.13
N PRO A 58 19.06 -2.66 -2.52
CA PRO A 58 20.24 -1.89 -2.91
C PRO A 58 20.03 -1.01 -4.16
N ASN A 59 19.23 -1.48 -5.12
CA ASN A 59 18.95 -0.80 -6.38
C ASN A 59 17.51 -0.28 -6.43
N LEU A 60 17.02 0.32 -5.34
CA LEU A 60 15.62 0.72 -5.21
C LEU A 60 15.13 1.60 -6.37
N ARG A 61 15.90 2.62 -6.76
CA ARG A 61 15.51 3.53 -7.86
C ARG A 61 15.27 2.79 -9.16
N GLU A 62 16.20 1.90 -9.55
CA GLU A 62 16.07 1.10 -10.77
C GLU A 62 14.82 0.20 -10.73
N LYS A 63 14.55 -0.41 -9.57
CA LYS A 63 13.34 -1.24 -9.41
C LYS A 63 12.06 -0.41 -9.50
N LEU A 64 12.03 0.80 -8.92
CA LEU A 64 10.88 1.70 -9.04
C LEU A 64 10.66 2.14 -10.49
N GLU A 65 11.72 2.41 -11.25
CA GLU A 65 11.60 2.74 -12.68
C GLU A 65 11.01 1.60 -13.51
N VAL A 66 11.30 0.34 -13.18
CA VAL A 66 10.64 -0.81 -13.82
C VAL A 66 9.13 -0.72 -13.63
N TYR A 67 8.63 -0.54 -12.40
CA TYR A 67 7.19 -0.42 -12.16
C TYR A 67 6.58 0.83 -12.83
N ARG A 68 7.28 1.96 -12.81
CA ARG A 68 6.86 3.21 -13.49
C ARG A 68 6.75 3.09 -15.00
N SER A 69 7.64 2.32 -15.63
CA SER A 69 7.59 2.10 -17.08
C SER A 69 6.30 1.41 -17.56
N TYR A 70 5.53 0.85 -16.62
CA TYR A 70 4.21 0.25 -16.82
C TYR A 70 3.07 1.10 -16.22
N ASP A 71 3.31 2.38 -15.91
CA ASP A 71 2.35 3.30 -15.30
C ASP A 71 1.72 2.76 -14.00
N LEU A 72 2.46 1.95 -13.24
CA LEU A 72 1.97 1.39 -11.98
C LEU A 72 2.27 2.32 -10.80
N PRO A 73 1.24 2.72 -10.03
CA PRO A 73 1.43 3.27 -8.71
C PRO A 73 2.21 2.33 -7.80
N ILE A 74 3.13 2.89 -7.03
CA ILE A 74 3.96 2.16 -6.07
C ILE A 74 3.84 2.87 -4.73
N TYR A 75 3.83 2.11 -3.65
CA TYR A 75 3.94 2.66 -2.31
C TYR A 75 4.80 1.76 -1.40
N PHE A 76 5.37 2.35 -0.36
CA PHE A 76 6.11 1.62 0.67
C PHE A 76 5.16 1.13 1.76
N GLY A 77 5.36 -0.08 2.25
CA GLY A 77 4.48 -0.66 3.28
C GLY A 77 4.38 0.21 4.53
N GLY A 78 3.22 0.18 5.16
CA GLY A 78 2.89 1.01 6.31
C GLY A 78 3.78 0.72 7.52
N THR A 79 4.35 -0.49 7.61
CA THR A 79 5.38 -0.79 8.63
C THR A 79 6.62 0.09 8.51
N LEU A 80 7.00 0.51 7.30
CA LEU A 80 8.08 1.49 7.13
C LEU A 80 7.64 2.87 7.67
N PHE A 81 6.42 3.30 7.36
CA PHE A 81 5.86 4.53 7.93
C PHE A 81 5.87 4.48 9.47
N GLU A 82 5.39 3.39 10.07
CA GLU A 82 5.42 3.15 11.51
C GLU A 82 6.86 3.23 12.08
N ALA A 83 7.84 2.70 11.36
CA ALA A 83 9.24 2.74 11.76
C ALA A 83 9.82 4.17 11.79
N PHE A 84 9.42 5.03 10.85
CA PHE A 84 9.74 6.47 10.92
C PHE A 84 8.99 7.15 12.06
N LEU A 85 7.71 6.81 12.24
CA LEU A 85 6.84 7.46 13.21
C LEU A 85 7.32 7.26 14.65
N ILE A 86 7.64 6.02 15.04
CA ILE A 86 8.12 5.70 16.40
C ILE A 86 9.47 6.37 16.74
N ARG A 87 10.18 6.89 15.72
CA ARG A 87 11.44 7.62 15.86
C ARG A 87 11.25 9.14 15.84
N ASN A 88 10.00 9.63 15.79
CA ASN A 88 9.67 11.04 15.58
C ASN A 88 10.21 11.59 14.24
N GLN A 89 10.28 10.75 13.20
CA GLN A 89 10.86 11.07 11.89
C GLN A 89 9.80 11.17 10.78
N PHE A 90 8.63 11.73 11.09
CA PHE A 90 7.53 11.85 10.12
C PHE A 90 7.90 12.71 8.89
N GLU A 91 8.60 13.83 9.10
CA GLU A 91 9.05 14.70 8.00
C GLU A 91 10.13 14.02 7.13
N ASP A 92 10.97 13.17 7.74
CA ASP A 92 11.95 12.37 7.00
C ASP A 92 11.24 11.34 6.11
N TYR A 93 10.15 10.71 6.59
CA TYR A 93 9.33 9.81 5.77
C TYR A 93 8.77 10.52 4.53
N ILE A 94 8.20 11.72 4.70
CA ILE A 94 7.70 12.53 3.58
C ILE A 94 8.85 12.85 2.61
N SER A 95 10.03 13.20 3.13
CA SER A 95 11.21 13.51 2.33
C SER A 95 11.67 12.30 1.52
N VAL A 96 11.68 11.11 2.11
CA VAL A 96 12.00 9.84 1.43
C VAL A 96 10.97 9.55 0.33
N CYS A 97 9.67 9.67 0.61
CA CYS A 97 8.63 9.48 -0.41
C CYS A 97 8.82 10.45 -1.59
N LYS A 98 9.14 11.72 -1.33
CA LYS A 98 9.44 12.72 -2.37
C LYS A 98 10.70 12.38 -3.16
N GLU A 99 11.80 12.03 -2.48
CA GLU A 99 13.08 11.69 -3.09
C GLU A 99 12.93 10.53 -4.07
N PHE A 100 12.18 9.50 -3.66
CA PHE A 100 11.95 8.33 -4.49
C PHE A 100 10.76 8.50 -5.43
N GLY A 101 10.06 9.64 -5.48
CA GLY A 101 8.94 9.88 -6.39
C GLY A 101 7.73 8.98 -6.13
N VAL A 102 7.46 8.66 -4.86
CA VAL A 102 6.35 7.82 -4.42
C VAL A 102 5.20 8.72 -3.96
N SER A 103 4.10 8.70 -4.71
CA SER A 103 2.91 9.53 -4.46
C SER A 103 1.74 8.74 -3.85
N TYR A 104 1.92 7.45 -3.58
CA TYR A 104 0.98 6.63 -2.84
C TYR A 104 1.65 6.27 -1.50
N MET A 105 0.92 6.37 -0.40
CA MET A 105 1.46 6.15 0.95
C MET A 105 0.50 5.29 1.78
N GLU A 106 1.04 4.29 2.47
CA GLU A 106 0.28 3.44 3.40
C GLU A 106 0.43 3.97 4.83
N VAL A 107 -0.69 4.18 5.52
CA VAL A 107 -0.74 4.55 6.95
C VAL A 107 -1.31 3.38 7.74
N SER A 108 -0.53 2.87 8.68
CA SER A 108 -0.90 1.75 9.54
C SER A 108 -0.39 1.97 10.96
N ASP A 109 -0.90 1.17 11.88
CA ASP A 109 -0.58 1.13 13.32
C ASP A 109 -0.50 -0.33 13.80
N GLY A 110 -0.08 -1.25 12.92
CA GLY A 110 -0.11 -2.68 13.20
C GLY A 110 1.06 -3.21 14.03
N SER A 111 2.14 -2.41 14.19
CA SER A 111 3.36 -2.74 14.93
C SER A 111 3.75 -1.70 15.98
N ILE A 112 3.02 -0.59 16.06
CA ILE A 112 3.18 0.45 17.08
C ILE A 112 1.80 0.77 17.68
N ASP A 113 1.76 1.21 18.93
CA ASP A 113 0.52 1.67 19.55
C ASP A 113 0.44 3.20 19.46
N ILE A 114 -0.55 3.70 18.70
CA ILE A 114 -0.87 5.12 18.61
C ILE A 114 -2.38 5.31 18.76
N PRO A 115 -2.84 6.41 19.38
CA PRO A 115 -4.25 6.74 19.39
C PRO A 115 -4.80 6.85 17.95
N HIS A 116 -5.94 6.23 17.68
CA HIS A 116 -6.55 6.27 16.34
C HIS A 116 -6.82 7.69 15.82
N ALA A 117 -7.11 8.64 16.72
CA ALA A 117 -7.25 10.06 16.35
C ALA A 117 -5.93 10.65 15.81
N GLU A 118 -4.79 10.22 16.35
CA GLU A 118 -3.46 10.63 15.88
C GLU A 118 -3.17 10.02 14.50
N LYS A 119 -3.52 8.75 14.29
CA LYS A 119 -3.47 8.10 12.97
C LYS A 119 -4.29 8.86 11.93
N CYS A 120 -5.52 9.25 12.25
CA CYS A 120 -6.35 10.08 11.37
C CYS A 120 -5.66 11.41 11.05
N GLY A 121 -5.02 12.05 12.03
CA GLY A 121 -4.24 13.26 11.81
C GLY A 121 -3.03 13.05 10.86
N TYR A 122 -2.40 11.88 10.87
CA TYR A 122 -1.35 11.55 9.88
C TYR A 122 -1.93 11.32 8.48
N ILE A 123 -3.08 10.68 8.36
CA ILE A 123 -3.80 10.53 7.08
C ILE A 123 -4.08 11.91 6.48
N GLU A 124 -4.71 12.81 7.23
CA GLU A 124 -5.02 14.17 6.79
C GLU A 124 -3.77 14.92 6.29
N LYS A 125 -2.65 14.83 7.02
CA LYS A 125 -1.39 15.45 6.60
C LYS A 125 -0.85 14.86 5.30
N LEU A 126 -0.84 13.53 5.17
CA LEU A 126 -0.27 12.85 4.02
C LEU A 126 -1.10 13.02 2.74
N THR A 127 -2.41 13.28 2.84
CA THR A 127 -3.24 13.62 1.67
C THR A 127 -2.79 14.88 0.94
N GLN A 128 -2.03 15.78 1.61
CA GLN A 128 -1.43 16.96 0.96
C GLN A 128 -0.22 16.61 0.07
N HIS A 129 0.26 15.37 0.15
CA HIS A 129 1.44 14.89 -0.57
C HIS A 129 1.12 13.79 -1.60
N GLY A 130 -0.05 13.16 -1.53
CA GLY A 130 -0.42 12.10 -2.46
C GLY A 130 -1.66 11.31 -2.04
N ILE A 131 -1.82 10.13 -2.64
CA ILE A 131 -2.93 9.20 -2.37
C ILE A 131 -2.58 8.39 -1.13
N VAL A 132 -3.49 8.38 -0.15
CA VAL A 132 -3.32 7.62 1.09
C VAL A 132 -4.16 6.34 1.04
N LEU A 133 -3.51 5.22 1.34
CA LEU A 133 -4.17 3.97 1.69
C LEU A 133 -4.00 3.80 3.20
N SER A 134 -5.09 3.72 3.93
CA SER A 134 -4.99 3.39 5.35
C SER A 134 -5.21 1.89 5.54
N GLU A 135 -4.69 1.33 6.62
CA GLU A 135 -4.86 -0.09 6.97
C GLU A 135 -5.45 -0.20 8.37
N VAL A 136 -6.65 -0.79 8.51
CA VAL A 136 -7.26 -1.10 9.80
C VAL A 136 -7.00 -2.55 10.14
N GLY A 137 -6.64 -2.81 11.39
CA GLY A 137 -6.49 -4.16 11.95
C GLY A 137 -5.29 -4.24 12.87
N SER A 138 -4.92 -5.45 13.28
CA SER A 138 -3.77 -5.69 14.14
C SER A 138 -2.97 -6.88 13.65
N LYS A 139 -1.64 -6.82 13.77
CA LYS A 139 -0.76 -7.95 13.48
C LYS A 139 -0.72 -8.97 14.63
N ASP A 140 -1.26 -8.60 15.79
CA ASP A 140 -1.43 -9.48 16.93
C ASP A 140 -2.73 -10.29 16.77
N ALA A 141 -2.59 -11.61 16.59
CA ALA A 141 -3.71 -12.52 16.45
C ALA A 141 -4.60 -12.60 17.72
N ALA A 142 -4.08 -12.19 18.89
CA ALA A 142 -4.87 -12.11 20.11
C ALA A 142 -5.75 -10.84 20.16
N HIS A 143 -5.49 -9.86 19.30
CA HIS A 143 -6.22 -8.60 19.28
C HIS A 143 -7.48 -8.71 18.41
N ILE A 144 -8.59 -9.09 19.03
CA ILE A 144 -9.89 -9.25 18.36
C ILE A 144 -10.63 -7.90 18.35
N ILE A 145 -10.82 -7.33 17.16
CA ILE A 145 -11.62 -6.12 16.97
C ILE A 145 -13.05 -6.52 16.55
N PRO A 146 -14.09 -6.12 17.28
CA PRO A 146 -15.46 -6.47 16.93
C PRO A 146 -15.92 -5.75 15.64
N PRO A 147 -16.86 -6.32 14.86
CA PRO A 147 -17.25 -5.77 13.56
C PRO A 147 -17.72 -4.31 13.56
N TYR A 148 -18.44 -3.87 14.61
CA TYR A 148 -18.88 -2.47 14.70
C TYR A 148 -17.71 -1.50 14.83
N LYS A 149 -16.64 -1.90 15.53
CA LYS A 149 -15.44 -1.10 15.73
C LYS A 149 -14.63 -1.04 14.43
N TRP A 150 -14.56 -2.14 13.66
CA TRP A 150 -14.01 -2.10 12.30
C TRP A 150 -14.70 -1.04 11.43
N ILE A 151 -16.02 -1.03 11.39
CA ILE A 151 -16.80 -0.06 10.60
C ILE A 151 -16.53 1.37 11.07
N GLU A 152 -16.46 1.60 12.37
CA GLU A 152 -16.15 2.91 12.97
C GLU A 152 -14.77 3.41 12.53
N LEU A 153 -13.73 2.61 12.73
CA LEU A 153 -12.35 2.96 12.38
C LEU A 153 -12.21 3.22 10.87
N MET A 154 -12.71 2.31 10.03
CA MET A 154 -12.66 2.46 8.57
C MET A 154 -13.37 3.73 8.09
N ARG A 155 -14.54 4.06 8.67
CA ARG A 155 -15.25 5.30 8.30
C ARG A 155 -14.50 6.54 8.72
N ALA A 156 -13.89 6.53 9.91
CA ALA A 156 -13.11 7.65 10.41
C ALA A 156 -11.86 7.88 9.53
N GLU A 157 -11.14 6.83 9.13
CA GLU A 157 -9.98 6.95 8.24
C GLU A 157 -10.35 7.42 6.83
N LEU A 158 -11.48 6.96 6.28
CA LEU A 158 -12.03 7.50 5.03
C LEU A 158 -12.39 8.99 5.17
N SER A 159 -12.98 9.38 6.31
CA SER A 159 -13.34 10.78 6.58
C SER A 159 -12.12 11.68 6.75
N ALA A 160 -11.02 11.13 7.27
CA ALA A 160 -9.71 11.79 7.36
C ALA A 160 -9.03 11.96 5.99
N GLY A 161 -9.56 11.32 4.93
CA GLY A 161 -9.12 11.52 3.55
C GLY A 161 -8.40 10.32 2.93
N ALA A 162 -8.35 9.16 3.60
CA ALA A 162 -7.86 7.95 2.96
C ALA A 162 -8.68 7.63 1.70
N THR A 163 -8.00 7.35 0.59
CA THR A 163 -8.66 6.98 -0.68
C THR A 163 -9.16 5.55 -0.63
N TYR A 164 -8.41 4.67 0.02
CA TYR A 164 -8.79 3.28 0.28
C TYR A 164 -8.47 2.92 1.72
N VAL A 165 -9.26 2.02 2.30
CA VAL A 165 -8.97 1.39 3.58
C VAL A 165 -8.79 -0.11 3.37
N ILE A 166 -7.60 -0.60 3.71
CA ILE A 166 -7.19 -2.00 3.67
C ILE A 166 -7.67 -2.64 4.99
N ALA A 167 -8.33 -3.80 4.89
CA ALA A 167 -8.56 -4.64 6.05
C ALA A 167 -7.34 -5.56 6.21
N GLU A 168 -6.59 -5.40 7.30
CA GLU A 168 -5.36 -6.16 7.56
C GLU A 168 -5.68 -7.64 7.82
N ALA A 169 -4.94 -8.50 7.13
CA ALA A 169 -4.96 -9.95 7.31
C ALA A 169 -3.53 -10.52 7.29
N ARG A 170 -2.50 -9.66 7.39
CA ARG A 170 -1.09 -10.02 7.19
C ARG A 170 -0.88 -10.71 5.82
N GLU A 171 0.33 -11.24 5.63
CA GLU A 171 0.63 -12.02 4.44
C GLU A 171 -0.01 -13.43 4.47
N ALA A 172 -0.13 -14.01 5.66
CA ALA A 172 -0.58 -15.39 5.82
C ALA A 172 -2.09 -15.59 5.62
N GLY A 173 -2.87 -14.51 5.61
CA GLY A 173 -4.32 -14.54 5.78
C GLY A 173 -4.71 -14.80 7.24
#